data_AF-A0A3D5NZB0-F1
#
_entry.id   AF-A0A3D5NZB0-F1
#
_cell.length_a   1.000
_cell.length_b   1.000
_cell.length_c   1.000
_cell.angle_alpha   90.00
_cell.angle_beta   90.00
_cell.angle_gamma   90.00
#
_symmetry.space_group_name_H-M   'P 1'
#
loop_
_entity.id
_entity.type
_entity.pdbx_description
1 polymer ?
#
loop_
_entity_poly.entity_id
_entity_poly.type
_entity_poly.pdbx_seq_one_letter_code
_entity_poly.pdbx_strand_id
1 'polypeptide(L)'
;MSIASGPIKRPILTTIVFLVIIVLGVVALSRLAIDLMPEITYPTISVITSYGNVGPQEVEESVTRPIEEALAAVQGVEEINSSSTEGQSQVRVSFTWGTDLDVAANDIRDRIDRVLGRLPEDIDRPQIRKFDLSSFPVVILGVSSTMNPLDLRQIIDDQVKYRLERVAGVAAVDVWGGLSREIHVDLRSDQLKALGLSSAEILAALKNENLNVPAGLYEKGNVDVLVRTQGEYQSLDEIRNTVVTVRQGTPILVKDVAKVTDSWAEVRQLVRIDGKPGLRISINKQSGANTVTVAEAVKEEMARINRDIPQIDLLPIIDTSVYIKKSINNVGSSTVLGGILAVIILFLFLRNISSTLIIATAIPISIIATFGVMYFGGFTLNIITFGGLALGIGMLVDNAIVVLENIYRHREAGNSLIHSAETGTKEVWSAIMASTLTTLVVFFPVVFIRGMSGIMFQ
;
A
#
# COMPACT_ATOMS: atom_id res chain seq x y z
N MET A 1 -7.58 -35.77 38.03
CA MET A 1 -7.35 -36.34 36.69
C MET A 1 -6.13 -35.65 36.12
N SER A 2 -5.07 -36.40 35.77
CA SER A 2 -3.90 -35.80 35.12
C SER A 2 -4.25 -35.46 33.68
N ILE A 3 -3.93 -34.24 33.23
CA ILE A 3 -4.12 -33.78 31.84
C ILE A 3 -3.45 -34.76 30.86
N ALA A 4 -2.34 -35.38 31.28
CA ALA A 4 -1.60 -36.36 30.49
C ALA A 4 -2.36 -37.69 30.23
N SER A 5 -3.27 -38.12 31.10
CA SER A 5 -3.97 -39.41 30.94
C SER A 5 -5.36 -39.33 30.33
N GLY A 6 -5.90 -38.11 30.16
CA GLY A 6 -7.19 -37.88 29.50
C GLY A 6 -7.20 -38.28 28.02
N PRO A 7 -6.25 -37.77 27.20
CA PRO A 7 -6.19 -38.06 25.76
C PRO A 7 -6.00 -39.55 25.44
N ILE A 8 -5.25 -40.28 26.28
CA ILE A 8 -4.95 -41.71 26.12
C ILE A 8 -6.21 -42.57 26.31
N LYS A 9 -7.11 -42.18 27.23
CA LYS A 9 -8.35 -42.91 27.53
C LYS A 9 -9.49 -42.59 26.56
N ARG A 10 -9.38 -41.51 25.78
CA ARG A 10 -10.41 -41.05 24.83
C ARG A 10 -9.80 -40.77 23.45
N PRO A 11 -9.30 -41.81 22.73
CA PRO A 11 -8.60 -41.62 21.46
C PRO A 11 -9.47 -40.92 20.41
N ILE A 12 -10.76 -41.27 20.32
CA ILE A 12 -11.70 -40.66 19.36
C ILE A 12 -11.85 -39.16 19.60
N LEU A 13 -12.00 -38.73 20.86
CA LEU A 13 -12.12 -37.31 21.20
C LEU A 13 -10.85 -36.55 20.81
N THR A 14 -9.68 -37.10 21.15
CA THR A 14 -8.38 -36.51 20.81
C THR A 14 -8.22 -36.36 19.29
N THR A 15 -8.54 -37.38 18.51
CA THR A 15 -8.48 -37.33 17.05
C THR A 15 -9.44 -36.28 16.48
N ILE A 16 -10.68 -36.17 16.99
CA ILE A 16 -11.64 -35.16 16.55
C ILE A 16 -11.11 -33.75 16.84
N VAL A 17 -10.54 -33.50 18.02
CA VAL A 17 -9.98 -32.19 18.37
C VAL A 17 -8.86 -31.79 17.42
N PHE A 18 -7.91 -32.70 17.15
CA PHE A 18 -6.84 -32.42 16.18
C PHE A 18 -7.37 -32.25 14.76
N LEU A 19 -8.39 -33.00 14.36
CA LEU A 19 -9.01 -32.85 13.04
C LEU A 19 -9.69 -31.48 12.91
N VAL A 20 -10.37 -31.00 13.94
CA VAL A 20 -10.94 -29.64 13.98
C VAL A 20 -9.84 -28.59 13.87
N ILE A 21 -8.73 -28.73 14.60
CA ILE A 21 -7.59 -27.81 14.51
C ILE A 21 -7.00 -27.80 13.10
N ILE A 22 -6.84 -28.97 12.48
CA ILE A 22 -6.33 -29.09 11.11
C ILE A 22 -7.29 -28.40 10.13
N VAL A 23 -8.59 -28.65 10.23
CA VAL A 23 -9.60 -28.01 9.36
C VAL A 23 -9.56 -26.49 9.53
N LEU A 24 -9.55 -25.98 10.76
CA LEU A 24 -9.47 -24.55 11.04
C LEU A 24 -8.18 -23.94 10.50
N GLY A 25 -7.04 -24.61 10.70
CA GLY A 25 -5.74 -24.14 10.22
C GLY A 25 -5.63 -24.14 8.69
N VAL A 26 -6.19 -25.14 8.01
CA VAL A 26 -6.22 -25.19 6.54
C VAL A 26 -7.12 -24.10 5.97
N VAL A 27 -8.30 -23.89 6.56
CA VAL A 27 -9.19 -22.79 6.17
C VAL A 27 -8.52 -21.43 6.42
N ALA A 28 -7.88 -21.26 7.57
CA ALA A 28 -7.10 -20.05 7.90
C ALA A 28 -5.98 -19.80 6.89
N LEU A 29 -5.20 -20.83 6.54
CA LEU A 29 -4.13 -20.73 5.54
C LEU A 29 -4.65 -20.21 4.19
N SER A 30 -5.83 -20.67 3.75
CA SER A 30 -6.44 -20.18 2.49
C SER A 30 -6.92 -18.73 2.54
N ARG A 31 -7.08 -18.14 3.73
CA ARG A 31 -7.61 -16.79 3.95
C ARG A 31 -6.58 -15.77 4.43
N LEU A 32 -5.41 -16.21 4.84
CA LEU A 32 -4.34 -15.33 5.28
C LEU A 32 -3.84 -14.48 4.10
N ALA A 33 -3.73 -13.17 4.31
CA ALA A 33 -3.11 -12.29 3.34
C ALA A 33 -1.63 -12.62 3.19
N ILE A 34 -1.12 -12.52 1.97
CA ILE A 34 0.26 -12.81 1.62
C ILE A 34 0.92 -11.50 1.22
N ASP A 35 1.89 -11.07 2.03
CA ASP A 35 2.61 -9.82 1.83
C ASP A 35 4.10 -9.98 2.08
N LEU A 36 4.89 -9.00 1.62
CA LEU A 36 6.33 -9.06 1.79
C LEU A 36 6.74 -8.80 3.25
N MET A 37 6.10 -7.79 3.84
CA MET A 37 6.31 -7.28 5.19
C MET A 37 4.95 -7.25 5.90
N PRO A 38 4.94 -7.22 7.25
CA PRO A 38 3.72 -6.91 7.98
C PRO A 38 3.17 -5.54 7.58
N GLU A 39 1.86 -5.34 7.76
CA GLU A 39 1.24 -4.04 7.53
C GLU A 39 1.69 -3.08 8.64
N ILE A 40 2.56 -2.12 8.29
CA ILE A 40 3.09 -1.11 9.21
C ILE A 40 2.52 0.25 8.80
N THR A 41 1.67 0.82 9.64
CA THR A 41 1.29 2.23 9.52
C THR A 41 2.29 3.05 10.30
N TYR A 42 3.17 3.77 9.60
CA TYR A 42 4.06 4.71 10.28
C TYR A 42 3.22 5.85 10.85
N PRO A 43 3.40 6.22 12.13
CA PRO A 43 2.61 7.25 12.77
C PRO A 43 3.06 8.65 12.32
N THR A 44 2.97 8.93 11.01
CA THR A 44 3.52 10.14 10.41
C THR A 44 2.50 10.77 9.48
N ILE A 45 2.29 12.08 9.64
CA ILE A 45 1.41 12.89 8.80
C ILE A 45 2.25 14.00 8.17
N SER A 46 2.09 14.20 6.87
CA SER A 46 2.73 15.30 6.13
C SER A 46 1.68 16.33 5.78
N VAL A 47 1.99 17.59 6.03
CA VAL A 47 1.24 18.76 5.61
C VAL A 47 2.03 19.43 4.49
N ILE A 48 1.45 19.53 3.30
CA ILE A 48 2.08 20.13 2.13
C ILE A 48 1.30 21.39 1.77
N THR A 49 2.02 22.50 1.63
CA THR A 49 1.43 23.80 1.29
C THR A 49 2.22 24.38 0.12
N SER A 50 1.52 24.76 -0.94
CA SER A 50 2.13 25.40 -2.11
C SER A 50 1.98 26.90 -2.00
N TYR A 51 3.07 27.64 -2.25
CA TYR A 51 3.08 29.10 -2.30
C TYR A 51 3.96 29.55 -3.46
N GLY A 52 3.42 29.52 -4.67
CA GLY A 52 4.18 29.57 -5.92
C GLY A 52 5.01 30.84 -6.10
N ASN A 53 6.16 30.70 -6.76
CA ASN A 53 7.09 31.78 -7.13
C ASN A 53 7.71 32.54 -5.95
N VAL A 54 7.81 31.89 -4.79
CA VAL A 54 8.39 32.47 -3.57
C VAL A 54 9.65 31.71 -3.16
N GLY A 55 10.67 32.47 -2.76
CA GLY A 55 11.97 31.93 -2.35
C GLY A 55 11.88 31.06 -1.09
N PRO A 56 12.77 30.07 -0.90
CA PRO A 56 12.69 29.11 0.21
C PRO A 56 12.64 29.76 1.60
N GLN A 57 13.38 30.86 1.81
CA GLN A 57 13.42 31.58 3.09
C GLN A 57 12.08 32.24 3.42
N GLU A 58 11.46 32.87 2.44
CA GLU A 58 10.15 33.51 2.62
C GLU A 58 9.05 32.46 2.83
N VAL A 59 9.11 31.31 2.13
CA VAL A 59 8.24 30.16 2.41
C VAL A 59 8.44 29.65 3.84
N GLU A 60 9.69 29.58 4.31
CA GLU A 60 9.99 29.16 5.67
C GLU A 60 9.33 30.08 6.72
N GLU A 61 9.54 31.40 6.59
CA GLU A 61 9.10 32.36 7.59
C GLU A 61 7.58 32.60 7.56
N SER A 62 7.00 32.71 6.36
CA SER A 62 5.61 33.11 6.17
C SER A 62 4.63 31.92 6.13
N VAL A 63 5.11 30.69 5.88
CA VAL A 63 4.26 29.50 5.77
C VAL A 63 4.70 28.37 6.70
N THR A 64 5.93 27.90 6.57
CA THR A 64 6.40 26.70 7.28
C THR A 64 6.42 26.90 8.79
N ARG A 65 6.99 28.01 9.28
CA ARG A 65 7.14 28.29 10.72
C ARG A 65 5.79 28.47 11.43
N PRO A 66 4.81 29.25 10.91
CA PRO A 66 3.47 29.31 11.49
C PRO A 66 2.75 27.96 11.54
N ILE A 67 2.91 27.12 10.51
CA ILE A 67 2.35 25.77 10.50
C ILE A 67 3.03 24.91 11.57
N GLU A 68 4.36 24.87 11.61
CA GLU A 68 5.13 24.11 12.60
C GLU A 68 4.73 24.46 14.04
N GLU A 69 4.65 25.76 14.37
CA GLU A 69 4.20 26.24 15.68
C GLU A 69 2.78 25.78 16.02
N ALA A 70 1.87 25.77 15.04
CA ALA A 70 0.50 25.31 15.23
C ALA A 70 0.44 23.79 15.49
N LEU A 71 1.27 23.02 14.79
CA LEU A 71 1.30 21.56 14.88
C LEU A 71 2.03 21.07 16.13
N ALA A 72 2.98 21.84 16.67
CA ALA A 72 3.66 21.53 17.93
C ALA A 72 2.71 21.42 19.14
N ALA A 73 1.53 22.04 19.07
CA ALA A 73 0.50 21.97 20.10
C ALA A 73 -0.47 20.77 19.97
N VAL A 74 -0.28 19.90 18.97
CA VAL A 74 -1.09 18.69 18.79
C VAL A 74 -0.63 17.61 19.79
N GLN A 75 -1.58 16.89 20.37
CA GLN A 75 -1.27 15.85 21.35
C GLN A 75 -0.61 14.65 20.67
N GLY A 76 0.41 14.08 21.33
CA GLY A 76 1.08 12.86 20.87
C GLY A 76 2.14 13.08 19.77
N VAL A 77 2.41 14.33 19.41
CA VAL A 77 3.55 14.70 18.55
C VAL A 77 4.85 14.42 19.29
N GLU A 78 5.75 13.68 18.63
CA GLU A 78 7.06 13.30 19.15
C GLU A 78 8.17 14.08 18.45
N GLU A 79 8.04 14.30 17.15
CA GLU A 79 9.01 15.02 16.32
C GLU A 79 8.31 15.77 15.18
N ILE A 80 8.78 16.97 14.87
CA ILE A 80 8.37 17.72 13.67
C ILE A 80 9.62 18.00 12.86
N ASN A 81 9.58 17.62 11.59
CA ASN A 81 10.61 17.91 10.61
C ASN A 81 9.99 18.71 9.47
N SER A 82 10.54 19.87 9.16
CA SER A 82 10.05 20.74 8.12
C SER A 82 11.11 20.98 7.04
N SER A 83 10.66 21.15 5.79
CA SER A 83 11.52 21.50 4.67
C SER A 83 10.80 22.52 3.80
N SER A 84 11.50 23.62 3.51
CA SER A 84 11.02 24.67 2.61
C SER A 84 11.87 24.68 1.35
N THR A 85 11.22 24.57 0.20
CA THR A 85 11.82 24.73 -1.12
C THR A 85 11.13 25.87 -1.86
N GLU A 86 11.67 26.27 -2.99
CA GLU A 86 11.05 27.32 -3.81
C GLU A 86 9.61 26.91 -4.17
N GLY A 87 8.65 27.74 -3.78
CA GLY A 87 7.24 27.51 -4.07
C GLY A 87 6.52 26.49 -3.17
N GLN A 88 7.20 25.84 -2.22
CA GLN A 88 6.63 24.69 -1.50
C GLN A 88 7.14 24.55 -0.05
N SER A 89 6.19 24.32 0.86
CA SER A 89 6.43 23.95 2.26
C SER A 89 5.97 22.51 2.49
N GLN A 90 6.81 21.71 3.13
CA GLN A 90 6.46 20.37 3.62
C GLN A 90 6.79 20.25 5.11
N VAL A 91 5.77 20.05 5.93
CA VAL A 91 5.91 19.81 7.37
C VAL A 91 5.50 18.37 7.67
N ARG A 92 6.43 17.58 8.20
CA ARG A 92 6.24 16.18 8.58
C ARG A 92 6.15 16.09 10.10
N VAL A 93 5.00 15.62 10.59
CA VAL A 93 4.73 15.40 12.00
C VAL A 93 4.77 13.91 12.29
N SER A 94 5.66 13.50 13.19
CA SER A 94 5.77 12.14 13.70
C SER A 94 5.09 12.07 15.07
N PHE A 95 4.25 11.05 15.24
CA PHE A 95 3.51 10.77 16.46
C PHE A 95 4.04 9.54 17.15
N THR A 96 3.70 9.40 18.44
CA THR A 96 3.98 8.17 19.18
C THR A 96 3.31 6.95 18.52
N TRP A 97 3.97 5.79 18.57
CA TRP A 97 3.44 4.54 18.01
C TRP A 97 2.11 4.13 18.64
N GLY A 98 1.15 3.72 17.79
CA GLY A 98 -0.21 3.36 18.21
C GLY A 98 -1.18 4.55 18.27
N THR A 99 -0.73 5.76 17.92
CA THR A 99 -1.63 6.91 17.74
C THR A 99 -2.57 6.65 16.57
N ASP A 100 -3.86 6.92 16.78
CA ASP A 100 -4.86 6.90 15.71
C ASP A 100 -4.60 8.09 14.77
N LEU A 101 -4.17 7.78 13.55
CA LEU A 101 -3.84 8.79 12.55
C LEU A 101 -5.06 9.51 11.98
N ASP A 102 -6.26 8.95 12.08
CA ASP A 102 -7.48 9.63 11.65
C ASP A 102 -7.85 10.72 12.66
N VAL A 103 -7.75 10.43 13.95
CA VAL A 103 -7.92 11.42 15.02
C VAL A 103 -6.84 12.49 14.92
N ALA A 104 -5.57 12.09 14.80
CA ALA A 104 -4.46 13.04 14.68
C ALA A 104 -4.56 13.92 13.42
N ALA A 105 -5.03 13.38 12.29
CA ALA A 105 -5.24 14.16 11.07
C ALA A 105 -6.36 15.21 11.24
N ASN A 106 -7.41 14.89 12.00
CA ASN A 106 -8.47 15.84 12.32
C ASN A 106 -7.95 16.95 13.25
N ASP A 107 -7.20 16.59 14.29
CA ASP A 107 -6.58 17.57 15.20
C ASP A 107 -5.62 18.50 14.44
N ILE A 108 -4.78 17.96 13.53
CA ILE A 108 -3.92 18.75 12.65
C ILE A 108 -4.76 19.73 11.82
N ARG A 109 -5.86 19.27 11.22
CA ARG A 109 -6.73 20.12 10.38
C ARG A 109 -7.28 21.29 11.20
N ASP A 110 -7.81 21.01 12.38
CA ASP A 110 -8.35 22.03 13.28
C ASP A 110 -7.28 23.05 13.73
N ARG A 111 -6.02 22.63 13.85
CA ARG A 111 -4.90 23.55 14.16
C ARG A 111 -4.53 24.42 12.98
N ILE A 112 -4.45 23.84 11.78
CA ILE A 112 -4.16 24.57 10.54
C ILE A 112 -5.25 25.61 10.28
N ASP A 113 -6.53 25.25 10.45
CA ASP A 113 -7.66 26.15 10.24
C ASP A 113 -7.63 27.39 11.13
N ARG A 114 -7.02 27.30 12.33
CA ARG A 114 -6.85 28.45 13.23
C ARG A 114 -5.72 29.39 12.83
N VAL A 115 -4.71 28.88 12.13
CA VAL A 115 -3.57 29.69 11.65
C VAL A 115 -3.70 30.12 10.21
N LEU A 116 -4.72 29.64 9.49
CA LEU A 116 -5.01 30.01 8.10
C LEU A 116 -5.09 31.54 7.92
N GLY A 117 -5.63 32.28 8.88
CA GLY A 117 -5.68 33.75 8.84
C GLY A 117 -4.34 34.46 9.08
N ARG A 118 -3.27 33.74 9.44
CA ARG A 118 -1.90 34.26 9.55
C ARG A 118 -1.05 33.92 8.32
N LEU A 119 -1.52 32.99 7.50
CA LEU A 119 -0.84 32.61 6.26
C LEU A 119 -1.16 33.63 5.16
N PRO A 120 -0.30 33.80 4.15
CA PRO A 120 -0.57 34.67 3.00
C PRO A 120 -1.85 34.25 2.26
N GLU A 121 -2.59 35.20 1.67
CA GLU A 121 -3.85 34.91 0.96
C GLU A 121 -3.64 34.12 -0.35
N ASP A 122 -2.44 34.20 -0.93
CA ASP A 122 -2.09 33.60 -2.22
C ASP A 122 -1.62 32.13 -2.12
N ILE A 123 -1.69 31.51 -0.93
CA ILE A 123 -1.31 30.10 -0.78
C ILE A 123 -2.43 29.15 -1.23
N ASP A 124 -2.05 27.96 -1.70
CA ASP A 124 -2.98 26.85 -1.77
C ASP A 124 -3.32 26.36 -0.36
N ARG A 125 -4.54 25.85 -0.17
CA ARG A 125 -4.94 25.28 1.12
C ARG A 125 -3.99 24.13 1.50
N PRO A 126 -3.45 24.10 2.73
CA PRO A 126 -2.57 23.04 3.18
C PRO A 126 -3.22 21.66 3.05
N GLN A 127 -2.53 20.74 2.40
CA GLN A 127 -3.00 19.37 2.16
C GLN A 127 -2.40 18.42 3.20
N ILE A 128 -3.27 17.69 3.89
CA ILE A 128 -2.87 16.69 4.90
C ILE A 128 -2.79 15.32 4.24
N ARG A 129 -1.62 14.69 4.31
CA ARG A 129 -1.35 13.34 3.78
C ARG A 129 -0.83 12.44 4.89
N LYS A 130 -1.55 11.37 5.18
CA LYS A 130 -1.08 10.30 6.06
C LYS A 130 -0.01 9.47 5.33
N PHE A 131 1.03 9.06 6.04
CA PHE A 131 1.96 8.07 5.50
C PHE A 131 1.28 6.70 5.47
N ASP A 132 1.34 6.03 4.33
CA ASP A 132 0.76 4.70 4.15
C ASP A 132 1.72 3.82 3.35
N LEU A 133 2.11 2.66 3.86
CA LEU A 133 2.93 1.70 3.11
C LEU A 133 2.18 1.15 1.88
N SER A 134 0.85 1.12 1.88
CA SER A 134 0.04 0.70 0.73
C SER A 134 0.10 1.70 -0.43
N SER A 135 0.55 2.94 -0.16
CA SER A 135 0.80 3.96 -1.19
C SER A 135 2.10 3.72 -1.97
N PHE A 136 2.96 2.78 -1.54
CA PHE A 136 4.08 2.35 -2.37
C PHE A 136 3.57 1.46 -3.51
N PRO A 137 4.05 1.67 -4.74
CA PRO A 137 3.58 0.92 -5.89
C PRO A 137 3.96 -0.56 -5.79
N VAL A 138 2.98 -1.44 -5.96
CA VAL A 138 3.17 -2.89 -5.97
C VAL A 138 3.73 -3.40 -7.30
N VAL A 139 3.34 -2.71 -8.39
CA VAL A 139 3.79 -2.97 -9.75
C VAL A 139 4.15 -1.62 -10.38
N ILE A 140 5.31 -1.56 -11.03
CA ILE A 140 5.70 -0.44 -11.89
C ILE A 140 5.87 -0.98 -13.29
N LEU A 141 5.08 -0.44 -14.22
CA LEU A 141 5.15 -0.74 -15.63
C LEU A 141 5.93 0.35 -16.35
N GLY A 142 6.78 -0.07 -17.28
CA GLY A 142 7.36 0.76 -18.31
C GLY A 142 6.48 0.70 -19.54
N VAL A 143 6.32 1.84 -20.20
CA VAL A 143 5.63 1.94 -21.47
C VAL A 143 6.65 2.36 -22.51
N SER A 144 6.78 1.53 -23.54
CA SER A 144 7.55 1.83 -24.74
C SER A 144 6.61 1.86 -25.94
N SER A 145 6.82 2.81 -26.86
CA SER A 145 6.05 2.89 -28.09
C SER A 145 6.84 3.63 -29.17
N THR A 146 6.49 3.38 -30.44
CA THR A 146 6.97 4.16 -31.59
C THR A 146 6.05 5.33 -31.94
N MET A 147 4.95 5.51 -31.19
CA MET A 147 3.99 6.59 -31.41
C MET A 147 4.54 7.97 -31.04
N ASN A 148 3.83 9.02 -31.45
CA ASN A 148 4.09 10.36 -30.95
C ASN A 148 3.92 10.37 -29.41
N PRO A 149 4.86 10.94 -28.64
CA PRO A 149 4.78 11.00 -27.17
C PRO A 149 3.51 11.66 -26.61
N LEU A 150 2.91 12.62 -27.35
CA LEU A 150 1.66 13.27 -26.96
C LEU A 150 0.47 12.30 -27.07
N ASP A 151 0.32 11.66 -28.24
CA ASP A 151 -0.74 10.69 -28.50
C ASP A 151 -0.61 9.48 -27.55
N LEU A 152 0.63 9.04 -27.30
CA LEU A 152 0.92 7.98 -26.35
C LEU A 152 0.44 8.34 -24.95
N ARG A 153 0.80 9.55 -24.46
CA ARG A 153 0.36 10.00 -23.13
C ARG A 153 -1.16 10.04 -23.03
N GLN A 154 -1.82 10.56 -24.06
CA GLN A 154 -3.27 10.64 -24.09
C GLN A 154 -3.93 9.26 -24.05
N ILE A 155 -3.48 8.30 -24.85
CA ILE A 155 -4.02 6.91 -24.82
C ILE A 155 -3.79 6.27 -23.45
N ILE A 156 -2.63 6.52 -22.83
CA ILE A 156 -2.34 5.99 -21.50
C ILE A 156 -3.30 6.57 -20.46
N ASP A 157 -3.51 7.89 -20.44
CA ASP A 157 -4.40 8.53 -19.48
C ASP A 157 -5.89 8.22 -19.73
N ASP A 158 -6.34 8.22 -20.98
CA ASP A 158 -7.76 8.09 -21.34
C ASP A 158 -8.26 6.65 -21.43
N GLN A 159 -7.36 5.67 -21.63
CA GLN A 159 -7.76 4.27 -21.79
C GLN A 159 -7.03 3.33 -20.82
N VAL A 160 -5.70 3.33 -20.83
CA VAL A 160 -4.92 2.33 -20.08
C VAL A 160 -5.05 2.53 -18.57
N LYS A 161 -4.96 3.78 -18.10
CA LYS A 161 -5.09 4.15 -16.69
C LYS A 161 -6.42 3.66 -16.11
N TYR A 162 -7.55 4.01 -16.73
CA TYR A 162 -8.87 3.57 -16.27
C TYR A 162 -9.05 2.05 -16.31
N ARG A 163 -8.46 1.35 -17.28
CA ARG A 163 -8.49 -0.12 -17.30
C ARG A 163 -7.76 -0.73 -16.11
N LEU A 164 -6.59 -0.20 -15.77
CA LEU A 164 -5.79 -0.65 -14.64
C LEU A 164 -6.44 -0.30 -13.29
N GLU A 165 -7.05 0.88 -13.17
CA GLU A 165 -7.77 1.30 -11.95
C GLU A 165 -9.00 0.44 -11.63
N ARG A 166 -9.64 -0.15 -12.66
CA ARG A 166 -10.78 -1.08 -12.47
C ARG A 166 -10.37 -2.47 -11.97
N VAL A 167 -9.08 -2.79 -11.93
CA VAL A 167 -8.62 -4.08 -11.41
C VAL A 167 -8.87 -4.14 -9.91
N ALA A 168 -9.49 -5.22 -9.44
CA ALA A 168 -9.84 -5.39 -8.03
C ALA A 168 -8.60 -5.29 -7.13
N GLY A 169 -8.66 -4.44 -6.11
CA GLY A 169 -7.57 -4.20 -5.17
C GLY A 169 -6.56 -3.13 -5.60
N VAL A 170 -6.72 -2.49 -6.77
CA VAL A 170 -5.96 -1.30 -7.16
C VAL A 170 -6.57 -0.06 -6.51
N ALA A 171 -5.74 0.80 -5.91
CA ALA A 171 -6.16 2.05 -5.28
C ALA A 171 -5.95 3.26 -6.20
N ALA A 172 -4.79 3.31 -6.84
CA ALA A 172 -4.40 4.42 -7.69
C ALA A 172 -3.41 3.97 -8.77
N VAL A 173 -3.45 4.66 -9.90
CA VAL A 173 -2.52 4.46 -11.01
C VAL A 173 -1.91 5.81 -11.38
N ASP A 174 -0.63 5.98 -11.10
CA ASP A 174 0.12 7.20 -11.34
C ASP A 174 0.98 7.08 -12.61
N VAL A 175 0.81 8.00 -13.54
CA VAL A 175 1.54 8.01 -14.82
C VAL A 175 2.56 9.14 -14.83
N TRP A 176 3.84 8.79 -14.99
CA TRP A 176 4.98 9.69 -14.97
C TRP A 176 5.67 9.76 -16.34
N GLY A 177 6.10 10.96 -16.72
CA GLY A 177 6.77 11.24 -18.00
C GLY A 177 5.80 11.54 -19.15
N GLY A 178 6.34 11.55 -20.38
CA GLY A 178 5.61 11.91 -21.59
C GLY A 178 5.29 13.41 -21.70
N LEU A 179 4.45 13.75 -22.68
CA LEU A 179 4.00 15.11 -22.94
C LEU A 179 2.53 15.23 -22.54
N SER A 180 2.22 16.05 -21.54
CA SER A 180 0.83 16.35 -21.17
C SER A 180 0.32 17.46 -22.07
N ARG A 181 -0.77 17.24 -22.80
CA ARG A 181 -1.35 18.25 -23.70
C ARG A 181 -1.75 19.50 -22.91
N GLU A 182 -1.34 20.67 -23.39
CA GLU A 182 -1.67 21.97 -22.82
C GLU A 182 -1.87 22.98 -23.94
N ILE A 183 -2.93 23.79 -23.84
CA ILE A 183 -3.19 24.84 -24.84
C ILE A 183 -2.47 26.11 -24.42
N HIS A 184 -1.48 26.51 -25.22
CA HIS A 184 -0.71 27.72 -24.95
C HIS A 184 -1.39 28.93 -25.60
N VAL A 185 -1.58 29.98 -24.80
CA VAL A 185 -2.05 31.30 -25.26
C VAL A 185 -0.90 32.29 -25.11
N ASP A 186 -0.05 32.37 -26.15
CA ASP A 186 1.15 33.19 -26.14
C ASP A 186 0.81 34.65 -26.43
N LEU A 187 0.83 35.49 -25.40
CA LEU A 187 0.46 36.91 -25.50
C LEU A 187 1.48 37.72 -26.31
N ARG A 188 1.00 38.54 -27.25
CA ARG A 188 1.82 39.46 -28.04
C ARG A 188 1.93 40.82 -27.35
N SER A 189 3.05 41.06 -26.68
CA SER A 189 3.25 42.26 -25.84
C SER A 189 3.12 43.59 -26.60
N ASP A 190 3.56 43.63 -27.85
CA ASP A 190 3.43 44.77 -28.76
C ASP A 190 1.96 45.12 -29.05
N GLN A 191 1.14 44.11 -29.36
CA GLN A 191 -0.29 44.31 -29.64
C GLN A 191 -1.08 44.70 -28.40
N LEU A 192 -0.75 44.11 -27.25
CA LEU A 192 -1.36 44.49 -25.97
C LEU A 192 -1.07 45.94 -25.61
N LYS A 193 0.16 46.42 -25.81
CA LYS A 193 0.52 47.82 -25.57
C LYS A 193 -0.20 48.77 -26.53
N ALA A 194 -0.26 48.43 -27.81
CA ALA A 194 -0.93 49.25 -28.82
C ALA A 194 -2.44 49.37 -28.55
N LEU A 195 -3.06 48.29 -28.09
CA LEU A 195 -4.48 48.24 -27.73
C LEU A 195 -4.74 48.64 -26.28
N GLY A 196 -3.72 48.97 -25.48
CA GLY A 196 -3.85 49.29 -24.07
C GLY A 196 -4.63 48.23 -23.28
N LEU A 197 -4.34 46.96 -23.53
CA LEU A 197 -4.94 45.80 -22.89
C LEU A 197 -3.95 45.16 -21.91
N SER A 198 -4.45 44.70 -20.78
CA SER A 198 -3.68 43.98 -19.75
C SER A 198 -3.79 42.47 -19.94
N SER A 199 -2.80 41.72 -19.47
CA SER A 199 -2.86 40.25 -19.41
C SER A 199 -4.00 39.76 -18.51
N ALA A 200 -4.32 40.51 -17.46
CA ALA A 200 -5.42 40.21 -16.53
C ALA A 200 -6.79 40.23 -17.22
N GLU A 201 -7.03 41.18 -18.12
CA GLU A 201 -8.28 41.25 -18.89
C GLU A 201 -8.45 40.03 -19.82
N ILE A 202 -7.37 39.56 -20.44
CA ILE A 202 -7.41 38.37 -21.29
C ILE A 202 -7.68 37.12 -20.46
N LEU A 203 -7.00 36.99 -19.32
CA LEU A 203 -7.21 35.88 -18.39
C LEU A 203 -8.67 35.85 -17.91
N ALA A 204 -9.23 37.01 -17.56
CA ALA A 204 -10.62 37.13 -17.15
C ALA A 204 -11.60 36.76 -18.27
N ALA A 205 -11.36 37.22 -19.50
CA ALA A 205 -12.18 36.85 -20.66
C ALA A 205 -12.16 35.34 -20.93
N LEU A 206 -10.98 34.72 -20.93
CA LEU A 206 -10.84 33.28 -21.11
C LEU A 206 -11.53 32.48 -20.01
N LYS A 207 -11.39 32.89 -18.74
CA LYS A 207 -12.06 32.24 -17.60
C LYS A 207 -13.58 32.39 -17.66
N ASN A 208 -14.08 33.58 -18.01
CA ASN A 208 -15.51 33.87 -18.04
C ASN A 208 -16.25 33.09 -19.13
N GLU A 209 -15.61 32.94 -20.29
CA GLU A 209 -16.20 32.15 -21.38
C GLU A 209 -16.14 30.64 -21.08
N ASN A 210 -15.08 30.16 -20.40
CA ASN A 210 -14.90 28.74 -20.06
C ASN A 210 -15.72 28.25 -18.85
N LEU A 211 -16.78 28.96 -18.46
CA LEU A 211 -17.58 28.66 -17.26
C LEU A 211 -18.96 28.07 -17.63
N ASN A 212 -19.24 26.89 -17.10
CA ASN A 212 -20.58 26.28 -17.14
C ASN A 212 -21.42 26.81 -15.97
N VAL A 213 -22.24 27.84 -16.21
CA VAL A 213 -23.10 28.45 -15.18
C VAL A 213 -24.51 27.85 -15.26
N PRO A 214 -25.04 27.26 -14.17
CA PRO A 214 -26.44 26.85 -14.13
C PRO A 214 -27.34 28.09 -14.09
N ALA A 215 -28.25 28.22 -15.06
CA ALA A 215 -29.20 29.32 -15.15
C ALA A 215 -30.50 29.06 -14.34
N GLY A 216 -30.66 27.85 -13.81
CA GLY A 216 -31.79 27.45 -12.97
C GLY A 216 -32.78 26.53 -13.67
N LEU A 217 -33.89 26.26 -12.99
CA LEU A 217 -35.00 25.45 -13.51
C LEU A 217 -36.01 26.38 -14.17
N TYR A 218 -36.39 26.06 -15.41
CA TYR A 218 -37.48 26.71 -16.12
C TYR A 218 -38.67 25.76 -16.15
N GLU A 219 -39.72 26.11 -15.41
CA GLU A 219 -40.96 25.34 -15.38
C GLU A 219 -41.74 25.54 -16.69
N LYS A 220 -41.94 24.47 -17.46
CA LYS A 220 -42.75 24.47 -18.68
C LYS A 220 -43.90 23.48 -18.55
N GLY A 221 -45.02 23.96 -18.00
CA GLY A 221 -46.21 23.13 -17.77
C GLY A 221 -45.98 22.15 -16.62
N ASN A 222 -45.93 20.85 -16.91
CA ASN A 222 -45.70 19.79 -15.92
C ASN A 222 -44.25 19.25 -15.93
N VAL A 223 -43.31 19.99 -16.54
CA VAL A 223 -41.91 19.56 -16.68
C VAL A 223 -40.98 20.71 -16.34
N ASP A 224 -40.02 20.44 -15.45
CA ASP A 224 -38.95 21.36 -15.13
C ASP A 224 -37.78 21.12 -16.06
N VAL A 225 -37.37 22.15 -16.79
CA VAL A 225 -36.23 22.09 -17.71
C VAL A 225 -35.06 22.80 -17.05
N LEU A 226 -33.98 22.06 -16.75
CA LEU A 226 -32.74 22.67 -16.27
C LEU A 226 -32.07 23.44 -17.41
N VAL A 227 -31.94 24.75 -17.26
CA VAL A 227 -31.23 25.62 -18.19
C VAL A 227 -29.84 25.87 -17.63
N ARG A 228 -28.81 25.67 -18.47
CA ARG A 228 -27.41 25.94 -18.13
C ARG A 228 -26.66 26.44 -19.36
N THR A 229 -25.64 27.27 -19.16
CA THR A 229 -24.69 27.60 -20.23
C THR A 229 -23.69 26.45 -20.40
N GLN A 230 -23.31 26.17 -21.65
CA GLN A 230 -22.15 25.34 -21.98
C GLN A 230 -21.03 26.29 -22.43
N GLY A 231 -20.12 26.60 -21.51
CA GLY A 231 -18.96 27.48 -21.76
C GLY A 231 -17.66 26.75 -22.06
N GLU A 232 -17.60 25.42 -21.84
CA GLU A 232 -16.36 24.67 -22.07
C GLU A 232 -15.93 24.71 -23.54
N TYR A 233 -14.69 25.15 -23.78
CA TYR A 233 -14.11 25.20 -25.12
C TYR A 233 -13.94 23.80 -25.73
N GLN A 234 -14.50 23.59 -26.91
CA GLN A 234 -14.38 22.32 -27.64
C GLN A 234 -13.28 22.36 -28.71
N SER A 235 -12.85 23.55 -29.10
CA SER A 235 -11.88 23.73 -30.17
C SER A 235 -10.92 24.90 -29.92
N LEU A 236 -9.72 24.82 -30.51
CA LEU A 236 -8.76 25.93 -30.50
C LEU A 236 -9.33 27.18 -31.18
N ASP A 237 -10.24 27.02 -32.14
CA ASP A 237 -10.85 28.13 -32.85
C ASP A 237 -11.85 28.91 -31.98
N GLU A 238 -12.55 28.24 -31.06
CA GLU A 238 -13.35 28.94 -30.06
C GLU A 238 -12.48 29.81 -29.16
N ILE A 239 -11.36 29.26 -28.65
CA ILE A 239 -10.39 30.01 -27.83
C ILE A 239 -9.84 31.22 -28.60
N ARG A 240 -9.53 31.05 -29.90
CA ARG A 240 -9.05 32.13 -30.77
C ARG A 240 -10.09 33.23 -30.99
N ASN A 241 -11.37 32.86 -31.04
CA ASN A 241 -12.48 33.76 -31.30
C ASN A 241 -13.16 34.28 -30.02
N THR A 242 -12.62 33.97 -28.84
CA THR A 242 -13.07 34.57 -27.58
C THR A 242 -12.90 36.08 -27.63
N VAL A 243 -13.96 36.79 -27.27
CA VAL A 243 -13.97 38.26 -27.23
C VAL A 243 -13.33 38.72 -25.92
N VAL A 244 -12.22 39.45 -26.01
CA VAL A 244 -11.53 40.01 -24.83
C VAL A 244 -12.23 41.29 -24.38
N THR A 245 -12.51 42.19 -25.32
CA THR A 245 -13.24 43.45 -25.06
C THR A 245 -13.85 43.99 -26.34
N VAL A 246 -14.70 44.99 -26.23
CA VAL A 246 -15.26 45.73 -27.37
C VAL A 246 -14.83 47.19 -27.27
N ARG A 247 -14.09 47.68 -28.27
CA ARG A 247 -13.66 49.09 -28.35
C ARG A 247 -14.24 49.74 -29.59
N GLN A 248 -14.90 50.89 -29.41
CA GLN A 248 -15.51 51.67 -30.50
C GLN A 248 -16.44 50.83 -31.41
N GLY A 249 -17.12 49.83 -30.84
CA GLY A 249 -18.01 48.92 -31.58
C GLY A 249 -17.32 47.73 -32.26
N THR A 250 -15.99 47.63 -32.22
CA THR A 250 -15.23 46.52 -32.78
C THR A 250 -14.81 45.54 -31.67
N PRO A 251 -15.18 44.25 -31.76
CA PRO A 251 -14.70 43.25 -30.81
C PRO A 251 -13.22 42.95 -31.06
N ILE A 252 -12.43 42.94 -29.99
CA ILE A 252 -11.04 42.50 -30.00
C ILE A 252 -11.01 41.06 -29.54
N LEU A 253 -10.48 40.17 -30.38
CA LEU A 253 -10.47 38.73 -30.15
C LEU A 253 -9.12 38.27 -29.60
N VAL A 254 -9.09 37.11 -28.96
CA VAL A 254 -7.84 36.52 -28.46
C VAL A 254 -6.81 36.33 -29.58
N LYS A 255 -7.23 35.91 -30.79
CA LYS A 255 -6.33 35.79 -31.96
C LYS A 255 -5.69 37.11 -32.40
N ASP A 256 -6.30 38.24 -32.06
CA ASP A 256 -5.75 39.56 -32.36
C ASP A 256 -4.63 39.88 -31.38
N VAL A 257 -4.68 39.41 -30.13
CA VAL A 257 -3.69 39.77 -29.10
C VAL A 257 -2.76 38.64 -28.67
N ALA A 258 -3.01 37.40 -29.09
CA ALA A 258 -2.27 36.22 -28.68
C ALA A 258 -2.21 35.16 -29.78
N LYS A 259 -1.19 34.31 -29.74
CA LYS A 259 -1.08 33.12 -30.58
C LYS A 259 -1.55 31.92 -29.77
N VAL A 260 -2.62 31.26 -30.24
CA VAL A 260 -3.16 30.07 -29.59
C VAL A 260 -2.63 28.82 -30.29
N THR A 261 -1.83 28.03 -29.58
CA THR A 261 -1.23 26.79 -30.08
C THR A 261 -1.60 25.58 -29.24
N ASP A 262 -1.77 24.44 -29.90
CA ASP A 262 -1.92 23.14 -29.24
C ASP A 262 -0.51 22.63 -28.96
N SER A 263 -0.15 22.53 -27.69
CA SER A 263 1.20 22.26 -27.23
C SER A 263 1.15 21.27 -26.07
N TRP A 264 2.24 21.19 -25.32
CA TRP A 264 2.35 20.39 -24.11
C TRP A 264 2.94 21.19 -22.97
N ALA A 265 2.56 20.82 -21.75
CA ALA A 265 3.09 21.39 -20.52
C ALA A 265 4.61 21.23 -20.45
N GLU A 266 5.28 22.16 -19.79
CA GLU A 266 6.74 22.15 -19.65
C GLU A 266 7.26 20.80 -19.10
N VAL A 267 8.25 20.23 -19.79
CA VAL A 267 8.80 18.92 -19.44
C VAL A 267 9.75 19.05 -18.25
N ARG A 268 9.21 18.90 -17.05
CA ARG A 268 9.99 18.91 -15.80
C ARG A 268 10.57 17.55 -15.42
N GLN A 269 10.09 16.48 -16.07
CA GLN A 269 10.46 15.10 -15.76
C GLN A 269 10.60 14.29 -17.03
N LEU A 270 11.65 13.48 -17.10
CA LEU A 270 11.95 12.66 -18.26
C LEU A 270 12.13 11.20 -17.85
N VAL A 271 11.34 10.32 -18.46
CA VAL A 271 11.36 8.87 -18.22
C VAL A 271 11.92 8.17 -19.46
N ARG A 272 12.84 7.23 -19.25
CA ARG A 272 13.37 6.37 -20.31
C ARG A 272 13.27 4.90 -19.92
N ILE A 273 12.83 4.09 -20.87
CA ILE A 273 12.81 2.63 -20.79
C ILE A 273 13.87 2.12 -21.77
N ASP A 274 14.88 1.42 -21.27
CA ASP A 274 16.04 0.93 -22.05
C ASP A 274 16.69 2.00 -22.95
N GLY A 275 16.82 3.21 -22.41
CA GLY A 275 17.43 4.35 -23.10
C GLY A 275 16.53 5.07 -24.10
N LYS A 276 15.32 4.56 -24.37
CA LYS A 276 14.32 5.22 -25.25
C LYS A 276 13.32 6.03 -24.41
N PRO A 277 12.81 7.17 -24.90
CA PRO A 277 11.73 7.90 -24.24
C PRO A 277 10.52 6.99 -24.01
N GLY A 278 9.94 7.04 -22.82
CA GLY A 278 8.78 6.22 -22.47
C GLY A 278 7.98 6.83 -21.32
N LEU A 279 6.99 6.08 -20.85
CA LEU A 279 6.20 6.43 -19.67
C LEU A 279 6.45 5.40 -18.56
N ARG A 280 6.27 5.83 -17.33
CA ARG A 280 6.25 4.96 -16.16
C ARG A 280 4.85 4.99 -15.56
N ILE A 281 4.23 3.83 -15.42
CA ILE A 281 2.95 3.67 -14.73
C ILE A 281 3.24 2.99 -13.39
N SER A 282 2.85 3.62 -12.29
CA SER A 282 2.99 3.07 -10.93
C SER A 282 1.61 2.69 -10.43
N ILE A 283 1.44 1.44 -10.00
CA ILE A 283 0.16 0.91 -9.53
C ILE A 283 0.25 0.68 -8.03
N ASN A 284 -0.61 1.37 -7.28
CA ASN A 284 -0.68 1.27 -5.83
C ASN A 284 -1.85 0.36 -5.44
N LYS A 285 -1.67 -0.48 -4.42
CA LYS A 285 -2.74 -1.36 -3.93
C LYS A 285 -3.62 -0.65 -2.90
N GLN A 286 -4.83 -1.14 -2.74
CA GLN A 286 -5.68 -0.77 -1.60
C GLN A 286 -5.07 -1.33 -0.30
N SER A 287 -5.22 -0.60 0.81
CA SER A 287 -4.86 -1.12 2.13
C SER A 287 -5.64 -2.41 2.42
N GLY A 288 -4.99 -3.38 3.08
CA GLY A 288 -5.53 -4.73 3.28
C GLY A 288 -5.65 -5.63 2.05
N ALA A 289 -5.45 -5.13 0.82
CA ALA A 289 -5.47 -5.99 -0.37
C ALA A 289 -4.20 -6.88 -0.47
N ASN A 290 -4.35 -8.10 -0.98
CA ASN A 290 -3.25 -9.04 -1.16
C ASN A 290 -2.35 -8.61 -2.34
N THR A 291 -1.07 -8.35 -2.05
CA THR A 291 -0.11 -7.85 -3.05
C THR A 291 0.06 -8.80 -4.24
N VAL A 292 0.12 -10.11 -3.99
CA VAL A 292 0.34 -11.11 -5.05
C VAL A 292 -0.85 -11.18 -5.99
N THR A 293 -2.07 -11.23 -5.44
CA THR A 293 -3.31 -11.29 -6.23
C THR A 293 -3.50 -10.04 -7.09
N VAL A 294 -3.26 -8.85 -6.53
CA VAL A 294 -3.37 -7.58 -7.29
C VAL A 294 -2.34 -7.54 -8.42
N ALA A 295 -1.08 -7.89 -8.14
CA ALA A 295 -0.04 -7.88 -9.16
C ALA A 295 -0.30 -8.88 -10.30
N GLU A 296 -0.84 -10.06 -10.00
CA GLU A 296 -1.28 -11.04 -11.02
C GLU A 296 -2.39 -10.48 -11.89
N ALA A 297 -3.44 -9.92 -11.28
CA ALA A 297 -4.57 -9.35 -12.01
C ALA A 297 -4.14 -8.15 -12.90
N VAL A 298 -3.22 -7.32 -12.41
CA VAL A 298 -2.61 -6.23 -13.19
C VAL A 298 -1.80 -6.77 -14.37
N LYS A 299 -1.01 -7.84 -14.18
CA LYS A 299 -0.26 -8.47 -15.29
C LYS A 299 -1.16 -9.09 -16.34
N GLU A 300 -2.27 -9.70 -15.93
CA GLU A 300 -3.28 -10.22 -16.86
C GLU A 300 -3.92 -9.09 -17.67
N GLU A 301 -4.27 -7.97 -17.01
CA GLU A 301 -4.83 -6.81 -17.70
C GLU A 301 -3.81 -6.15 -18.63
N MET A 302 -2.56 -6.01 -18.20
CA MET A 302 -1.44 -5.56 -19.03
C MET A 302 -1.30 -6.42 -20.30
N ALA A 303 -1.37 -7.75 -20.18
CA ALA A 303 -1.32 -8.66 -21.32
C ALA A 303 -2.56 -8.56 -22.23
N ARG A 304 -3.72 -8.13 -21.70
CA ARG A 304 -4.89 -7.77 -22.53
C ARG A 304 -4.65 -6.45 -23.26
N ILE A 305 -4.17 -5.42 -22.57
CA ILE A 305 -3.88 -4.10 -23.15
C ILE A 305 -2.86 -4.20 -24.28
N ASN A 306 -1.75 -4.93 -24.10
CA ASN A 306 -0.75 -5.14 -25.16
C ASN A 306 -1.32 -5.87 -26.39
N ARG A 307 -2.39 -6.67 -26.23
CA ARG A 307 -3.09 -7.30 -27.36
C ARG A 307 -4.08 -6.36 -28.05
N ASP A 308 -4.78 -5.55 -27.28
CA ASP A 308 -5.80 -4.63 -27.79
C ASP A 308 -5.16 -3.40 -28.47
N ILE A 309 -3.99 -2.96 -27.98
CA ILE A 309 -3.25 -1.78 -28.46
C ILE A 309 -1.82 -2.19 -28.83
N PRO A 310 -1.60 -2.85 -29.98
CA PRO A 310 -0.30 -3.40 -30.36
C PRO A 310 0.78 -2.34 -30.62
N GLN A 311 0.41 -1.06 -30.72
CA GLN A 311 1.36 0.05 -30.84
C GLN A 311 2.07 0.38 -29.51
N ILE A 312 1.57 -0.15 -28.39
CA ILE A 312 2.11 0.09 -27.04
C ILE A 312 2.68 -1.22 -26.50
N ASP A 313 3.87 -1.15 -25.94
CA ASP A 313 4.50 -2.25 -25.22
C ASP A 313 4.60 -1.91 -23.73
N LEU A 314 3.71 -2.51 -22.94
CA LEU A 314 3.77 -2.45 -21.48
C LEU A 314 4.64 -3.59 -20.95
N LEU A 315 5.65 -3.22 -20.16
CA LEU A 315 6.62 -4.14 -19.59
C LEU A 315 6.68 -3.94 -18.06
N PRO A 316 6.62 -5.02 -17.24
CA PRO A 316 6.80 -4.87 -15.80
C PRO A 316 8.28 -4.60 -15.47
N ILE A 317 8.57 -3.42 -14.93
CA ILE A 317 9.91 -3.04 -14.46
C ILE A 317 10.12 -3.55 -13.04
N ILE A 318 9.15 -3.26 -12.16
CA ILE A 318 9.15 -3.71 -10.78
C ILE A 318 7.87 -4.48 -10.54
N ASP A 319 8.01 -5.69 -10.00
CA ASP A 319 6.91 -6.53 -9.59
C ASP A 319 7.26 -7.17 -8.24
N THR A 320 6.66 -6.64 -7.18
CA THR A 320 6.88 -7.11 -5.82
C THR A 320 6.38 -8.55 -5.62
N SER A 321 5.40 -9.01 -6.40
CA SER A 321 4.84 -10.36 -6.30
C SER A 321 5.85 -11.44 -6.67
N VAL A 322 6.78 -11.18 -7.59
CA VAL A 322 7.83 -12.14 -7.96
C VAL A 322 8.72 -12.43 -6.77
N TYR A 323 9.14 -11.39 -6.05
CA TYR A 323 9.96 -11.55 -4.85
C TYR A 323 9.19 -12.27 -3.74
N ILE A 324 7.94 -11.89 -3.50
CA ILE A 324 7.08 -12.54 -2.49
C ILE A 324 6.91 -14.03 -2.79
N LYS A 325 6.51 -14.39 -4.01
CA LYS A 325 6.36 -15.79 -4.42
C LYS A 325 7.66 -16.58 -4.32
N LYS A 326 8.78 -15.99 -4.75
CA LYS A 326 10.10 -16.64 -4.65
C LYS A 326 10.48 -16.88 -3.19
N SER A 327 10.25 -15.91 -2.31
CA SER A 327 10.49 -16.04 -0.87
C SER A 327 9.61 -17.12 -0.25
N ILE A 328 8.32 -17.18 -0.58
CA ILE A 328 7.39 -18.22 -0.09
C ILE A 328 7.82 -19.60 -0.57
N ASN A 329 8.13 -19.73 -1.87
CA ASN A 329 8.58 -21.01 -2.43
C ASN A 329 9.90 -21.45 -1.82
N ASN A 330 10.84 -20.53 -1.58
CA ASN A 330 12.12 -20.81 -0.94
C ASN A 330 11.95 -21.24 0.51
N VAL A 331 11.10 -20.55 1.28
CA VAL A 331 10.82 -20.94 2.67
C VAL A 331 10.10 -22.27 2.69
N GLY A 332 9.03 -22.45 1.91
CA GLY A 332 8.31 -23.72 1.82
C GLY A 332 9.23 -24.89 1.44
N SER A 333 10.09 -24.71 0.44
CA SER A 333 11.06 -25.74 0.03
C SER A 333 12.10 -26.01 1.13
N SER A 334 12.61 -24.97 1.78
CA SER A 334 13.54 -25.12 2.92
C SER A 334 12.90 -25.80 4.11
N THR A 335 11.63 -25.50 4.41
CA THR A 335 10.84 -26.14 5.47
C THR A 335 10.60 -27.61 5.17
N VAL A 336 10.27 -27.96 3.92
CA VAL A 336 10.11 -29.37 3.51
C VAL A 336 11.44 -30.12 3.60
N LEU A 337 12.52 -29.54 3.07
CA LEU A 337 13.86 -30.15 3.12
C LEU A 337 14.32 -30.34 4.57
N GLY A 338 14.21 -29.30 5.40
CA GLY A 338 14.54 -29.33 6.83
C GLY A 338 13.69 -30.35 7.58
N GLY A 339 12.39 -30.44 7.28
CA GLY A 339 11.48 -31.44 7.83
C GLY A 339 11.87 -32.87 7.45
N ILE A 340 12.21 -33.12 6.18
CA ILE A 340 12.69 -34.44 5.72
C ILE A 340 14.00 -34.80 6.42
N LEU A 341 14.96 -33.88 6.48
CA LEU A 341 16.23 -34.10 7.19
C LEU A 341 16.00 -34.38 8.68
N ALA A 342 15.10 -33.65 9.34
CA ALA A 342 14.72 -33.91 10.73
C ALA A 342 14.13 -35.33 10.89
N VAL A 343 13.23 -35.75 10.00
CA VAL A 343 12.66 -37.11 10.01
C VAL A 343 13.74 -38.19 9.79
N ILE A 344 14.71 -37.96 8.91
CA ILE A 344 15.83 -38.88 8.67
C ILE A 344 16.70 -39.00 9.92
N ILE A 345 17.05 -37.88 10.56
CA ILE A 345 17.83 -37.88 11.80
C ILE A 345 17.05 -38.57 12.93
N LEU A 346 15.76 -38.27 13.08
CA LEU A 346 14.88 -38.95 14.03
C LEU A 346 14.84 -40.46 13.79
N PHE A 347 14.75 -40.90 12.54
CA PHE A 347 14.79 -42.31 12.19
C PHE A 347 16.13 -42.95 12.58
N LEU A 348 17.25 -42.26 12.33
CA LEU A 348 18.59 -42.76 12.68
C LEU A 348 18.75 -42.97 14.20
N PHE A 349 18.22 -42.05 15.01
CA PHE A 349 18.27 -42.12 16.47
C PHE A 349 17.30 -43.17 17.04
N LEU A 350 16.05 -43.16 16.61
CA LEU A 350 15.01 -44.03 17.17
C LEU A 350 15.02 -45.45 16.60
N ARG A 351 15.56 -45.63 15.38
CA ARG A 351 15.59 -46.90 14.63
C ARG A 351 14.23 -47.61 14.51
N ASN A 352 13.14 -46.88 14.70
CA ASN A 352 11.78 -47.40 14.74
C ASN A 352 10.85 -46.54 13.88
N ILE A 353 10.35 -47.13 12.79
CA ILE A 353 9.52 -46.43 11.80
C ILE A 353 8.23 -45.89 12.43
N SER A 354 7.58 -46.66 13.31
CA SER A 354 6.33 -46.24 13.96
C SER A 354 6.54 -45.04 14.87
N SER A 355 7.61 -45.06 15.68
CA SER A 355 7.95 -43.93 16.55
C SER A 355 8.29 -42.68 15.74
N THR A 356 9.09 -42.83 14.69
CA THR A 356 9.44 -41.71 13.80
C THR A 356 8.21 -41.12 13.11
N LEU A 357 7.28 -41.95 12.62
CA LEU A 357 6.05 -41.47 11.98
C LEU A 357 5.15 -40.67 12.94
N ILE A 358 5.05 -41.07 14.20
CA ILE A 358 4.29 -40.33 15.21
C ILE A 358 4.83 -38.91 15.35
N ILE A 359 6.16 -38.74 15.50
CA ILE A 359 6.79 -37.41 15.58
C ILE A 359 6.64 -36.65 14.27
N ALA A 360 6.85 -37.32 13.13
CA ALA A 360 6.74 -36.72 11.81
C ALA A 360 5.34 -36.14 11.55
N THR A 361 4.28 -36.75 12.06
CA THR A 361 2.92 -36.21 11.95
C THR A 361 2.64 -35.02 12.87
N ALA A 362 3.34 -34.91 14.00
CA ALA A 362 3.16 -33.79 14.93
C ALA A 362 3.64 -32.44 14.36
N ILE A 363 4.69 -32.47 13.53
CA ILE A 363 5.26 -31.29 12.87
C ILE A 363 4.22 -30.55 12.00
N PRO A 364 3.63 -31.17 10.95
CA PRO A 364 2.68 -30.49 10.09
C PRO A 364 1.40 -30.08 10.82
N ILE A 365 0.93 -30.87 11.80
CA ILE A 365 -0.24 -30.51 12.61
C ILE A 365 0.03 -29.23 13.40
N SER A 366 1.23 -29.08 13.97
CA SER A 366 1.61 -27.89 14.72
C SER A 366 1.71 -26.66 13.82
N ILE A 367 2.31 -26.79 12.63
CA ILE A 367 2.39 -25.69 11.65
C ILE A 367 0.98 -25.24 11.21
N ILE A 368 0.10 -26.20 10.90
CA ILE A 368 -1.29 -25.89 10.51
C ILE A 368 -2.05 -25.21 11.65
N ALA A 369 -1.87 -25.67 12.88
CA ALA A 369 -2.45 -25.04 14.06
C ALA A 369 -1.98 -23.57 14.20
N THR A 370 -0.70 -23.29 13.94
CA THR A 370 -0.15 -21.93 13.97
C THR A 370 -0.84 -21.02 12.97
N PHE A 371 -1.14 -21.47 11.75
CA PHE A 371 -1.90 -20.65 10.79
C PHE A 371 -3.29 -20.27 11.30
N GLY A 372 -3.95 -21.16 12.05
CA GLY A 372 -5.21 -20.85 12.72
C GLY A 372 -5.07 -19.69 13.71
N VAL A 373 -4.06 -19.75 14.59
CA VAL A 373 -3.77 -18.69 15.56
C VAL A 373 -3.39 -17.38 14.87
N MET A 374 -2.57 -17.43 13.83
CA MET A 374 -2.18 -16.25 13.04
C MET A 374 -3.38 -15.54 12.44
N TYR A 375 -4.32 -16.29 11.86
CA TYR A 375 -5.52 -15.72 11.26
C TYR A 375 -6.41 -15.01 12.28
N PHE A 376 -6.66 -15.64 13.44
CA PHE A 376 -7.43 -15.00 14.51
C PHE A 376 -6.68 -13.83 15.18
N GLY A 377 -5.35 -13.84 15.12
CA GLY A 377 -4.50 -12.73 15.57
C GLY A 377 -4.40 -11.58 14.58
N GLY A 378 -4.97 -11.69 13.37
CA GLY A 378 -4.90 -10.65 12.33
C GLY A 378 -3.52 -10.53 11.66
N PHE A 379 -2.67 -11.54 11.77
CA PHE A 379 -1.35 -11.55 11.14
C PHE A 379 -1.43 -11.90 9.66
N THR A 380 -0.41 -11.49 8.89
CA THR A 380 -0.24 -11.86 7.49
C THR A 380 0.87 -12.91 7.32
N LEU A 381 0.84 -13.64 6.21
CA LEU A 381 1.97 -14.48 5.79
C LEU A 381 3.01 -13.59 5.12
N ASN A 382 4.11 -13.38 5.82
CA ASN A 382 5.23 -12.53 5.40
C ASN A 382 6.58 -13.13 5.80
N ILE A 383 7.70 -12.53 5.35
CA ILE A 383 9.05 -13.05 5.58
C ILE A 383 9.35 -13.28 7.07
N ILE A 384 8.83 -12.42 7.96
CA ILE A 384 9.08 -12.49 9.41
C ILE A 384 8.33 -13.67 10.01
N THR A 385 7.04 -13.80 9.72
CA THR A 385 6.23 -14.94 10.19
C THR A 385 6.76 -16.28 9.67
N PHE A 386 7.28 -16.31 8.43
CA PHE A 386 7.96 -17.46 7.87
C PHE A 386 9.29 -17.78 8.59
N GLY A 387 10.08 -16.76 8.95
CA GLY A 387 11.27 -16.91 9.78
C GLY A 387 10.93 -17.47 11.17
N GLY A 388 9.86 -16.96 11.79
CA GLY A 388 9.33 -17.45 13.06
C GLY A 388 8.87 -18.91 12.98
N LEU A 389 8.16 -19.29 11.92
CA LEU A 389 7.77 -20.68 11.66
C LEU A 389 9.00 -21.59 11.48
N ALA A 390 10.00 -21.14 10.71
CA ALA A 390 11.22 -21.91 10.49
C ALA A 390 12.01 -22.15 11.80
N LEU A 391 12.15 -21.13 12.65
CA LEU A 391 12.75 -21.26 13.99
C LEU A 391 11.90 -22.16 14.90
N GLY A 392 10.57 -22.01 14.84
CA GLY A 392 9.63 -22.77 15.66
C GLY A 392 9.64 -24.28 15.37
N ILE A 393 9.86 -24.69 14.12
CA ILE A 393 9.91 -26.12 13.74
C ILE A 393 10.95 -26.88 14.56
N GLY A 394 12.13 -26.31 14.79
CA GLY A 394 13.16 -26.97 15.61
C GLY A 394 12.68 -27.24 17.04
N MET A 395 12.04 -26.24 17.66
CA MET A 395 11.52 -26.34 19.03
C MET A 395 10.32 -27.29 19.16
N LEU A 396 9.51 -27.41 18.11
CA LEU A 396 8.30 -28.25 18.11
C LEU A 396 8.65 -29.75 18.17
N VAL A 397 9.78 -30.15 17.59
CA VAL A 397 10.19 -31.56 17.54
C VAL A 397 10.71 -32.03 18.91
N ASP A 398 11.44 -31.20 19.64
CA ASP A 398 12.10 -31.57 20.88
C ASP A 398 11.14 -32.13 21.94
N ASN A 399 10.02 -31.45 22.18
CA ASN A 399 9.03 -31.89 23.16
C ASN A 399 8.40 -33.24 22.76
N ALA A 400 8.14 -33.45 21.46
CA ALA A 400 7.59 -34.70 20.96
C ALA A 400 8.60 -35.87 21.10
N ILE A 401 9.89 -35.61 20.87
CA ILE A 401 10.96 -36.60 21.09
C ILE A 401 11.00 -37.02 22.55
N VAL A 402 11.05 -36.07 23.50
CA VAL A 402 11.19 -36.37 24.93
C VAL A 402 10.03 -37.23 25.45
N VAL A 403 8.79 -36.95 25.04
CA VAL A 403 7.64 -37.80 25.40
C VAL A 403 7.79 -39.20 24.83
N LEU A 404 8.09 -39.29 23.54
CA LEU A 404 8.11 -40.59 22.86
C LEU A 404 9.26 -41.48 23.32
N GLU A 405 10.44 -40.90 23.54
CA GLU A 405 11.60 -41.58 24.09
C GLU A 405 11.30 -42.15 25.48
N ASN A 406 10.62 -41.38 26.33
CA ASN A 406 10.26 -41.88 27.66
C ASN A 406 9.21 -43.00 27.60
N ILE A 407 8.22 -42.89 26.70
CA ILE A 407 7.26 -43.98 26.46
C ILE A 407 7.99 -45.23 25.96
N TYR A 408 8.96 -45.07 25.07
CA TYR A 408 9.74 -46.16 24.51
C TYR A 408 10.61 -46.84 25.58
N ARG A 409 11.29 -46.07 26.44
CA ARG A 409 12.04 -46.58 27.60
C ARG A 409 11.18 -47.43 28.53
N HIS A 410 9.95 -46.98 28.84
CA HIS A 410 8.99 -47.76 29.63
C HIS A 410 8.48 -49.00 28.90
N ARG A 411 8.44 -48.98 27.55
CA ARG A 411 8.05 -50.12 26.73
C ARG A 411 9.14 -51.20 26.71
N GLU A 412 10.41 -50.82 26.64
CA GLU A 412 11.56 -51.74 26.74
C GLU A 412 11.68 -52.37 28.14
N ALA A 413 11.22 -51.67 29.18
CA ALA A 413 11.12 -52.21 30.54
C ALA A 413 10.00 -53.28 30.71
N GLY A 414 9.28 -53.65 29.65
CA GLY A 414 8.29 -54.73 29.65
C GLY A 414 6.84 -54.31 29.94
N ASN A 415 6.56 -53.01 30.11
CA ASN A 415 5.20 -52.52 30.39
C ASN A 415 4.27 -52.63 29.17
N SER A 416 2.95 -52.72 29.41
CA SER A 416 1.93 -52.72 28.34
C SER A 416 1.84 -51.35 27.65
N LEU A 417 1.47 -51.31 26.36
CA LEU A 417 1.46 -50.09 25.52
C LEU A 417 0.75 -48.89 26.19
N ILE A 418 -0.46 -49.11 26.70
CA ILE A 418 -1.27 -48.05 27.33
C ILE A 418 -0.64 -47.60 28.65
N HIS A 419 -0.09 -48.55 29.41
CA HIS A 419 0.58 -48.24 30.68
C HIS A 419 1.90 -47.48 30.44
N SER A 420 2.70 -47.87 29.46
CA SER A 420 3.92 -47.17 29.05
C SER A 420 3.61 -45.75 28.57
N ALA A 421 2.51 -45.57 27.80
CA ALA A 421 2.07 -44.24 27.38
C ALA A 421 1.65 -43.38 28.58
N GLU A 422 0.85 -43.92 29.50
CA GLU A 422 0.36 -43.15 30.66
C GLU A 422 1.49 -42.79 31.64
N THR A 423 2.34 -43.75 31.99
CA THR A 423 3.45 -43.55 32.93
C THR A 423 4.56 -42.70 32.30
N GLY A 424 4.92 -42.99 31.04
CA GLY A 424 5.93 -42.27 30.29
C GLY A 424 5.58 -40.79 30.11
N THR A 425 4.35 -40.46 29.70
CA THR A 425 3.94 -39.05 29.56
C THR A 425 3.84 -38.33 30.91
N LYS A 426 3.35 -38.99 31.97
CA LYS A 426 3.22 -38.35 33.29
C LYS A 426 4.56 -37.96 33.90
N GLU A 427 5.60 -38.76 33.69
CA GLU A 427 6.94 -38.52 34.24
C GLU A 427 7.60 -37.28 33.65
N VAL A 428 7.43 -37.04 32.34
CA VAL A 428 8.05 -35.89 31.65
C VAL A 428 7.15 -34.66 31.55
N TRP A 429 5.86 -34.77 31.92
CA TRP A 429 4.87 -33.70 31.78
C TRP A 429 5.33 -32.38 32.42
N SER A 430 5.84 -32.42 33.66
CA SER A 430 6.30 -31.22 34.36
C SER A 430 7.51 -30.57 33.69
N ALA A 431 8.45 -31.39 33.21
CA ALA A 431 9.65 -30.91 32.51
C ALA A 431 9.29 -30.23 31.18
N ILE A 432 8.36 -30.78 30.40
CA ILE A 432 7.93 -30.21 29.12
C ILE A 432 7.14 -28.92 29.32
N MET A 433 6.26 -28.87 30.33
CA MET A 433 5.56 -27.64 30.69
C MET A 433 6.53 -26.56 31.15
N ALA A 434 7.53 -26.91 31.97
CA ALA A 434 8.56 -25.97 32.37
C ALA A 434 9.37 -25.46 31.17
N SER A 435 9.81 -26.36 30.28
CA SER A 435 10.53 -25.99 29.04
C SER A 435 9.72 -25.03 28.17
N THR A 436 8.46 -25.38 27.90
CA THR A 436 7.55 -24.53 27.10
C THR A 436 7.34 -23.17 27.77
N LEU A 437 7.15 -23.14 29.09
CA LEU A 437 7.00 -21.89 29.83
C LEU A 437 8.27 -21.05 29.82
N THR A 438 9.46 -21.66 29.87
CA THR A 438 10.73 -20.92 29.74
C THR A 438 10.86 -20.27 28.37
N THR A 439 10.49 -20.96 27.28
CA THR A 439 10.41 -20.37 25.95
C THR A 439 9.43 -19.20 25.93
N LEU A 440 8.22 -19.40 26.45
CA LEU A 440 7.22 -18.33 26.51
C LEU A 440 7.76 -17.14 27.30
N VAL A 441 8.40 -17.35 28.45
CA VAL A 441 8.97 -16.25 29.26
C VAL A 441 10.10 -15.52 28.54
N VAL A 442 10.88 -16.19 27.69
CA VAL A 442 11.93 -15.54 26.87
C VAL A 442 11.32 -14.67 25.76
N PHE A 443 10.25 -15.14 25.10
CA PHE A 443 9.62 -14.41 23.99
C PHE A 443 8.48 -13.47 24.42
N PHE A 444 7.87 -13.67 25.58
CA PHE A 444 6.75 -12.86 26.07
C PHE A 444 7.09 -11.36 26.22
N PRO A 445 8.30 -10.97 26.68
CA PRO A 445 8.72 -9.56 26.71
C PRO A 445 8.67 -8.87 25.35
N VAL A 446 8.86 -9.63 24.26
CA VAL A 446 8.87 -9.10 22.88
C VAL A 446 7.53 -8.46 22.52
N VAL A 447 6.42 -9.00 23.04
CA VAL A 447 5.07 -8.45 22.81
C VAL A 447 4.95 -7.01 23.31
N PHE A 448 5.75 -6.61 24.31
CA PHE A 448 5.74 -5.25 24.86
C PHE A 448 6.70 -4.29 24.17
N ILE A 449 7.55 -4.77 23.25
CA ILE A 449 8.43 -3.90 22.47
C ILE A 449 7.53 -3.04 21.57
N ARG A 450 7.69 -1.73 21.68
CA ARG A 450 6.98 -0.76 20.84
C ARG A 450 7.82 -0.35 19.64
N GLY A 451 7.17 0.25 18.66
CA GLY A 451 7.82 0.77 17.48
C GLY A 451 8.02 -0.24 16.37
N MET A 452 8.78 0.16 15.34
CA MET A 452 9.07 -0.67 14.18
C MET A 452 9.68 -2.02 14.59
N SER A 453 10.65 -2.02 15.51
CA SER A 453 11.25 -3.25 16.02
C SER A 453 10.19 -4.16 16.67
N GLY A 454 9.25 -3.58 17.42
CA GLY A 454 8.14 -4.32 18.03
C GLY A 454 7.29 -5.06 17.01
N ILE A 455 6.83 -4.36 15.96
CA ILE A 455 6.00 -4.96 14.90
C ILE A 455 6.78 -6.03 14.12
N MET A 456 8.10 -5.86 13.98
CA MET A 456 8.95 -6.83 13.29
C MET A 456 9.29 -8.06 14.15
N PHE A 457 9.13 -7.98 15.49
CA PHE A 457 9.41 -9.09 16.40
C PHE A 457 8.15 -9.77 16.97
N GLN A 458 6.99 -9.10 16.93
CA GLN A 458 5.67 -9.69 17.18
C GLN A 458 5.30 -10.67 16.06
#